data_AF-A0A2E0AH90-F1
#
_entry.id   AF-A0A2E0AH90-F1
#
_cell.length_a   1.000
_cell.length_b   1.000
_cell.length_c   1.000
_cell.angle_alpha   90.00
_cell.angle_beta   90.00
_cell.angle_gamma   90.00
#
_symmetry.space_group_name_H-M   'P 1'
#
loop_
_entity.id
_entity.type
_entity.pdbx_description
1 polymer ?
#
loop_
_entity_poly.entity_id
_entity_poly.type
_entity_poly.pdbx_seq_one_letter_code
_entity_poly.pdbx_strand_id
1 'polypeptide(L)'
;MLLTPAFYFASAPLFVVFVDGLRVAKVRWPLVASSVLAVRPFHNALLAVYSLYVAFFTLSKLSCSHRADVLTNGLFPLVCVASPGSPALWYASKLWEWLDTAFLIFAGREPGILHLFHHASTAPLVALHLSRRTIPTPLFDVGTLLNGGVHVLMYAYYLFPDGMRPVKRYITLAQIVQHVIVIVLTVAALAWPGCDAPPSVYASSLALYSGYLVLFLRFYHYRYDAKKEQ
;
A
#
# COMPACT_ATOMS: atom_id res chain seq x y z
N MET A 1 11.30 -8.19 21.07
CA MET A 1 9.88 -8.06 21.44
C MET A 1 9.05 -8.21 20.18
N LEU A 2 8.66 -9.45 19.83
CA LEU A 2 7.88 -9.74 18.63
C LEU A 2 6.39 -9.48 18.96
N LEU A 3 5.77 -8.54 18.24
CA LEU A 3 4.35 -8.23 18.38
C LEU A 3 3.51 -9.50 18.13
N THR A 4 2.54 -9.77 19.01
CA THR A 4 1.68 -10.97 18.93
C THR A 4 0.76 -10.91 17.70
N PRO A 5 0.26 -12.05 17.19
CA PRO A 5 -0.74 -12.08 16.11
C PRO A 5 -1.97 -11.22 16.37
N ALA A 6 -2.38 -11.07 17.63
CA ALA A 6 -3.49 -10.19 18.01
C ALA A 6 -3.22 -8.70 17.70
N PHE A 7 -1.98 -8.24 17.89
CA PHE A 7 -1.59 -6.85 17.60
C PHE A 7 -1.69 -6.52 16.11
N TYR A 8 -1.34 -7.48 15.26
CA TYR A 8 -1.40 -7.37 13.80
C TYR A 8 -2.82 -7.13 13.28
N PHE A 9 -3.80 -7.85 13.81
CA PHE A 9 -5.21 -7.71 13.39
C PHE A 9 -5.96 -6.57 14.12
N ALA A 10 -5.44 -6.07 15.23
CA ALA A 10 -6.00 -4.91 15.93
C ALA A 10 -5.74 -3.57 15.21
N SER A 11 -4.92 -3.54 14.17
CA SER A 11 -4.55 -2.30 13.45
C SER A 11 -5.75 -1.60 12.79
N ALA A 12 -6.73 -2.33 12.24
CA ALA A 12 -7.92 -1.73 11.64
C ALA A 12 -8.79 -0.93 12.65
N PRO A 13 -9.24 -1.51 13.79
CA PRO A 13 -10.00 -0.74 14.78
C PRO A 13 -9.15 0.37 15.42
N LEU A 14 -7.84 0.16 15.61
CA LEU A 14 -6.94 1.21 16.09
C LEU A 14 -6.86 2.39 15.11
N PHE A 15 -6.90 2.15 13.81
CA PHE A 15 -6.93 3.22 12.82
C PHE A 15 -8.19 4.08 12.96
N VAL A 16 -9.36 3.46 13.18
CA VAL A 16 -10.61 4.19 13.38
C VAL A 16 -10.52 5.10 14.62
N VAL A 17 -10.08 4.55 15.75
CA VAL A 17 -9.86 5.32 16.98
C VAL A 17 -8.86 6.46 16.76
N PHE A 18 -7.79 6.20 15.99
CA PHE A 18 -6.80 7.20 15.64
C PHE A 18 -7.42 8.35 14.82
N VAL A 19 -8.25 8.06 13.80
CA VAL A 19 -8.94 9.07 13.00
C VAL A 19 -9.88 9.93 13.84
N ASP A 20 -10.69 9.31 14.70
CA ASP A 20 -11.61 10.05 15.57
C ASP A 20 -10.86 10.91 16.59
N GLY A 21 -9.76 10.39 17.14
CA GLY A 21 -8.84 11.15 17.99
C GLY A 21 -8.28 12.38 17.29
N LEU A 22 -7.87 12.27 16.01
CA LEU A 22 -7.37 13.39 15.21
C LEU A 22 -8.45 14.46 14.97
N ARG A 23 -9.70 14.05 14.71
CA ARG A 23 -10.83 14.99 14.54
C ARG A 23 -11.08 15.80 15.80
N VAL A 24 -11.09 15.14 16.96
CA VAL A 24 -11.24 15.81 18.26
C VAL A 24 -10.04 16.73 18.54
N ALA A 25 -8.82 16.26 18.28
CA ALA A 25 -7.60 17.03 18.51
C ALA A 25 -7.55 18.31 17.67
N LYS A 26 -7.95 18.25 16.40
CA LYS A 26 -8.03 19.41 15.51
C LYS A 26 -8.93 20.51 16.05
N VAL A 27 -10.08 20.15 16.62
CA VAL A 27 -11.03 21.11 17.21
C VAL A 27 -10.48 21.69 18.51
N ARG A 28 -9.87 20.85 19.36
CA ARG A 28 -9.35 21.26 20.67
C ARG A 28 -8.05 22.08 20.58
N TRP A 29 -7.20 21.81 19.59
CA TRP A 29 -5.84 22.35 19.52
C TRP A 29 -5.54 22.98 18.15
N PRO A 30 -6.27 24.05 17.75
CA PRO A 30 -6.11 24.64 16.42
C PRO A 30 -4.70 25.20 16.17
N LEU A 31 -4.02 25.67 17.23
CA LEU A 31 -2.64 26.19 17.16
C LEU A 31 -1.61 25.10 16.80
N VAL A 32 -1.93 23.82 17.05
CA VAL A 32 -1.03 22.68 16.75
C VAL A 32 -1.07 22.32 15.27
N ALA A 33 -2.11 22.70 14.53
CA ALA A 33 -2.27 22.38 13.12
C ALA A 33 -1.09 22.87 12.27
N SER A 34 -0.62 24.10 12.50
CA SER A 34 0.52 24.68 11.78
C SER A 34 1.80 23.86 11.99
N SER A 35 2.08 23.46 13.24
CA SER A 35 3.27 22.66 13.58
C SER A 35 3.20 21.27 12.95
N VAL A 36 2.03 20.63 12.97
CA VAL A 36 1.82 19.33 12.29
C VAL A 36 2.05 19.49 10.80
N LEU A 37 1.47 20.51 10.15
CA LEU A 37 1.63 20.68 8.71
C LEU A 37 3.06 21.06 8.30
N ALA A 38 3.83 21.72 9.18
CA ALA A 38 5.22 22.10 8.92
C ALA A 38 6.14 20.88 8.72
N VAL A 39 5.86 19.74 9.38
CA VAL A 39 6.68 18.51 9.23
C VAL A 39 6.28 17.64 8.04
N ARG A 40 5.17 17.96 7.36
CA ARG A 40 4.62 17.17 6.25
C ARG A 40 5.62 16.96 5.09
N PRO A 41 6.38 17.98 4.62
CA PRO A 41 7.34 17.75 3.54
C PRO A 41 8.43 16.77 3.92
N PHE A 42 8.93 16.84 5.16
CA PHE A 42 9.94 15.90 5.66
C PHE A 42 9.39 14.47 5.71
N HIS A 43 8.17 14.28 6.20
CA HIS A 43 7.46 13.00 6.15
C HIS A 43 7.35 12.43 4.73
N ASN A 44 6.88 13.24 3.78
CA ASN A 44 6.76 12.80 2.38
C ASN A 44 8.12 12.43 1.76
N ALA A 45 9.19 13.18 2.06
CA ALA A 45 10.54 12.88 1.59
C ALA A 45 11.06 11.57 2.16
N LEU A 46 10.89 11.35 3.47
CA LEU A 46 11.29 10.10 4.11
C LEU A 46 10.52 8.90 3.54
N LEU A 47 9.21 9.01 3.33
CA LEU A 47 8.43 7.93 2.74
C LEU A 47 8.76 7.70 1.25
N ALA A 48 9.12 8.73 0.49
CA ALA A 48 9.61 8.56 -0.88
C ALA A 48 10.94 7.77 -0.89
N VAL A 49 11.90 8.14 -0.04
CA VAL A 49 13.19 7.44 0.09
C VAL A 49 12.99 6.00 0.59
N TYR A 50 12.15 5.81 1.60
CA TYR A 50 11.84 4.48 2.12
C TYR A 50 11.16 3.62 1.05
N SER A 51 10.20 4.16 0.30
CA SER A 51 9.52 3.43 -0.77
C SER A 51 10.48 3.05 -1.90
N LEU A 52 11.45 3.92 -2.21
CA LEU A 52 12.51 3.62 -3.17
C LEU A 52 13.42 2.50 -2.67
N TYR A 53 13.83 2.57 -1.40
CA TYR A 53 14.61 1.52 -0.75
C TYR A 53 13.88 0.17 -0.81
N VAL A 54 12.59 0.12 -0.45
CA VAL A 54 11.79 -1.10 -0.51
C VAL A 54 11.67 -1.62 -1.94
N ALA A 55 11.34 -0.76 -2.91
CA ALA A 55 11.22 -1.16 -4.30
C ALA A 55 12.55 -1.71 -4.85
N PHE A 56 13.66 -1.02 -4.60
CA PHE A 56 14.99 -1.47 -5.03
C PHE A 56 15.41 -2.77 -4.37
N PHE A 57 15.21 -2.90 -3.06
CA PHE A 57 15.56 -4.10 -2.32
C PHE A 57 14.73 -5.30 -2.78
N THR A 58 13.42 -5.14 -2.94
CA THR A 58 12.54 -6.19 -3.43
C THR A 58 12.85 -6.57 -4.87
N LEU A 59 13.16 -5.60 -5.75
CA LEU A 59 13.59 -5.89 -7.12
C LEU A 59 14.90 -6.68 -7.15
N SER A 60 15.88 -6.27 -6.34
CA SER A 60 17.17 -6.95 -6.22
C SER A 60 17.00 -8.38 -5.72
N LYS A 61 16.14 -8.56 -4.72
CA LYS A 61 15.79 -9.87 -4.15
C LYS A 61 15.14 -10.78 -5.20
N LEU A 62 14.13 -10.30 -5.92
CA LEU A 62 13.48 -11.07 -7.00
C LEU A 62 14.46 -11.40 -8.13
N SER A 63 15.34 -10.45 -8.49
CA SER A 63 16.34 -10.63 -9.55
C SER A 63 17.44 -11.62 -9.15
N CYS A 64 17.90 -11.62 -7.90
CA CYS A 64 18.93 -12.57 -7.47
C CYS A 64 18.34 -13.96 -7.18
N SER A 65 17.15 -14.01 -6.58
CA SER A 65 16.54 -15.26 -6.11
C SER A 65 15.85 -16.05 -7.23
N HIS A 66 15.35 -15.38 -8.28
CA HIS A 66 14.47 -16.00 -9.27
C HIS A 66 14.89 -15.76 -10.71
N ARG A 67 15.97 -15.04 -11.02
CA ARG A 67 16.32 -14.74 -12.43
C ARG A 67 16.55 -15.98 -13.28
N ALA A 68 17.29 -16.97 -12.77
CA ALA A 68 17.52 -18.21 -13.50
C ALA A 68 16.20 -19.00 -13.68
N ASP A 69 15.38 -19.04 -12.63
CA ASP A 69 14.12 -19.78 -12.62
C ASP A 69 13.02 -19.11 -13.45
N VAL A 70 13.03 -17.78 -13.59
CA VAL A 70 12.06 -17.04 -14.40
C VAL A 70 12.32 -17.27 -15.89
N LEU A 71 13.58 -17.40 -16.28
CA LEU A 71 13.94 -17.70 -17.66
C LEU A 71 13.49 -19.11 -18.08
N THR A 72 13.38 -20.04 -17.14
CA THR A 72 13.01 -21.44 -17.38
C THR A 72 11.54 -21.75 -17.08
N ASN A 73 10.97 -21.15 -16.03
CA ASN A 73 9.62 -21.42 -15.51
C ASN A 73 8.66 -20.23 -15.66
N GLY A 74 9.04 -19.19 -16.39
CA GLY A 74 8.22 -18.00 -16.60
C GLY A 74 7.92 -17.26 -15.30
N LEU A 75 6.66 -16.85 -15.08
CA LEU A 75 6.27 -16.08 -13.89
C LEU A 75 6.11 -16.91 -12.61
N PHE A 76 6.17 -18.25 -12.69
CA PHE A 76 5.95 -19.14 -11.54
C PHE A 76 6.75 -18.74 -10.30
N PRO A 77 8.08 -18.51 -10.39
CA PRO A 77 8.87 -18.26 -9.19
C PRO A 77 8.51 -16.93 -8.52
N LEU A 78 8.08 -15.94 -9.30
CA LEU A 78 7.64 -14.63 -8.78
C LEU A 78 6.31 -14.71 -8.04
N VAL A 79 5.47 -15.69 -8.37
CA VAL A 79 4.10 -15.82 -7.87
C VAL A 79 3.96 -16.93 -6.83
N CYS A 80 4.84 -17.94 -6.86
CA CYS A 80 4.69 -19.18 -6.09
C CYS A 80 5.88 -19.54 -5.18
N VAL A 81 7.05 -18.89 -5.31
CA VAL A 81 8.23 -19.21 -4.49
C VAL A 81 8.51 -18.14 -3.43
N ALA A 82 8.59 -18.56 -2.17
CA ALA A 82 8.93 -17.66 -1.06
C ALA A 82 10.33 -17.11 -1.24
N SER A 83 10.48 -15.79 -1.08
CA SER A 83 11.81 -15.21 -1.00
C SER A 83 12.10 -14.74 0.45
N PRO A 84 13.27 -15.07 1.02
CA PRO A 84 13.61 -14.75 2.41
C PRO A 84 13.76 -13.23 2.63
N GLY A 85 13.20 -12.70 3.72
CA GLY A 85 13.30 -11.27 4.05
C GLY A 85 12.57 -10.89 5.34
N SER A 86 12.72 -9.63 5.77
CA SER A 86 12.06 -9.09 6.97
C SER A 86 10.86 -8.19 6.62
N PRO A 87 9.67 -8.76 6.46
CA PRO A 87 8.44 -8.00 6.20
C PRO A 87 7.96 -7.14 7.40
N ALA A 88 8.69 -7.15 8.53
CA ALA A 88 8.38 -6.32 9.69
C ALA A 88 8.56 -4.82 9.41
N LEU A 89 9.60 -4.45 8.63
CA LEU A 89 9.81 -3.06 8.23
C LEU A 89 8.65 -2.57 7.35
N TRP A 90 8.15 -3.43 6.45
CA TRP A 90 7.01 -3.11 5.61
C TRP A 90 5.72 -2.91 6.41
N TYR A 91 5.47 -3.75 7.42
CA TYR A 91 4.33 -3.53 8.31
C TYR A 91 4.45 -2.21 9.09
N ALA A 92 5.64 -1.90 9.59
CA ALA A 92 5.89 -0.63 10.28
C ALA A 92 5.63 0.57 9.36
N SER A 93 5.96 0.48 8.07
CA SER A 93 5.67 1.55 7.13
C SER A 93 4.17 1.79 6.97
N LYS A 94 3.33 0.75 7.01
CA LYS A 94 1.87 0.91 6.93
C LYS A 94 1.26 1.65 8.12
N LEU A 95 1.87 1.50 9.30
CA LEU A 95 1.49 2.31 10.48
C LEU A 95 2.01 3.74 10.36
N TRP A 96 3.22 3.95 9.82
CA TRP A 96 3.76 5.29 9.56
C TRP A 96 2.90 6.06 8.55
N GLU A 97 2.43 5.41 7.50
CA GLU A 97 1.52 5.97 6.48
C GLU A 97 0.22 6.53 7.09
N TRP A 98 -0.18 6.16 8.32
CA TRP A 98 -1.34 6.76 8.99
C TRP A 98 -1.19 8.27 9.22
N LEU A 99 0.04 8.79 9.31
CA LEU A 99 0.29 10.23 9.40
C LEU A 99 -0.24 11.00 8.18
N ASP A 100 -0.39 10.36 7.01
CA ASP A 100 -1.05 10.97 5.84
C ASP A 100 -2.48 11.43 6.18
N THR A 101 -3.18 10.64 7.00
CA THR A 101 -4.53 10.96 7.50
C THR A 101 -4.49 12.13 8.46
N ALA A 102 -3.49 12.19 9.34
CA ALA A 102 -3.29 13.32 10.24
C ALA A 102 -3.07 14.62 9.45
N PHE A 103 -2.18 14.61 8.45
CA PHE A 103 -1.94 15.79 7.63
C PHE A 103 -3.17 16.24 6.85
N LEU A 104 -4.00 15.32 6.35
CA LEU A 104 -5.27 15.68 5.69
C LEU A 104 -6.22 16.39 6.66
N ILE A 105 -6.48 15.79 7.82
CA ILE A 105 -7.42 16.30 8.81
C ILE A 105 -6.96 17.68 9.30
N PHE A 106 -5.69 17.82 9.73
CA PHE A 106 -5.13 19.10 10.19
C PHE A 106 -5.03 20.15 9.08
N ALA A 107 -4.93 19.76 7.80
CA ALA A 107 -5.02 20.66 6.65
C ALA A 107 -6.47 21.11 6.33
N GLY A 108 -7.46 20.76 7.15
CA GLY A 108 -8.84 21.14 6.90
C GLY A 108 -9.59 20.20 5.96
N ARG A 109 -9.00 19.07 5.54
CA ARG A 109 -9.57 18.17 4.52
C ARG A 109 -10.02 16.86 5.14
N GLU A 110 -11.28 16.48 4.91
CA GLU A 110 -11.75 15.17 5.34
C GLU A 110 -11.26 14.06 4.40
N PRO A 111 -10.66 12.98 4.94
CA PRO A 111 -10.27 11.83 4.14
C PRO A 111 -11.50 11.14 3.52
N GLY A 112 -11.43 10.86 2.21
CA GLY A 112 -12.49 10.12 1.52
C GLY A 112 -12.50 8.62 1.86
N ILE A 113 -13.56 7.92 1.46
CA ILE A 113 -13.73 6.48 1.72
C ILE A 113 -12.58 5.63 1.18
N LEU A 114 -12.02 5.97 0.01
CA LEU A 114 -10.86 5.27 -0.57
C LEU A 114 -9.65 5.34 0.38
N HIS A 115 -9.38 6.53 0.93
CA HIS A 115 -8.27 6.75 1.85
C HIS A 115 -8.47 5.97 3.15
N LEU A 116 -9.65 6.15 3.77
CA LEU A 116 -9.96 5.51 5.05
C LEU A 116 -9.96 3.98 4.95
N PHE A 117 -10.60 3.43 3.92
CA PHE A 117 -10.61 1.99 3.68
C PHE A 117 -9.19 1.47 3.50
N HIS A 118 -8.39 2.10 2.62
CA HIS A 118 -7.02 1.67 2.34
C HIS A 118 -6.13 1.69 3.59
N HIS A 119 -6.04 2.80 4.32
CA HIS A 119 -5.16 2.89 5.50
C HIS A 119 -5.64 2.04 6.69
N ALA A 120 -6.94 1.73 6.77
CA ALA A 120 -7.46 0.78 7.76
C ALA A 120 -7.08 -0.67 7.44
N SER A 121 -7.00 -1.05 6.16
CA SER A 121 -6.86 -2.45 5.74
C SER A 121 -5.46 -2.86 5.28
N THR A 122 -4.55 -1.93 4.95
CA THR A 122 -3.18 -2.28 4.50
C THR A 122 -2.33 -2.93 5.59
N ALA A 123 -2.35 -2.40 6.82
CA ALA A 123 -1.61 -3.01 7.92
C ALA A 123 -2.13 -4.45 8.24
N PRO A 124 -3.45 -4.71 8.40
CA PRO A 124 -3.99 -6.06 8.54
C PRO A 124 -3.62 -7.00 7.37
N LEU A 125 -3.65 -6.48 6.13
CA LEU A 125 -3.28 -7.26 4.94
C LEU A 125 -1.81 -7.70 5.01
N VAL A 126 -0.90 -6.78 5.31
CA VAL A 126 0.53 -7.10 5.49
C VAL A 126 0.71 -8.07 6.66
N ALA A 127 -0.01 -7.86 7.75
CA ALA A 127 -0.05 -8.75 8.92
C ALA A 127 -0.47 -10.19 8.58
N LEU A 128 -1.45 -10.37 7.69
CA LEU A 128 -1.88 -11.69 7.22
C LEU A 128 -0.76 -12.40 6.46
N HIS A 129 -0.04 -11.67 5.62
CA HIS A 129 1.14 -12.17 4.91
C HIS A 129 2.33 -12.42 5.87
N LEU A 130 2.42 -11.66 6.96
CA LEU A 130 3.44 -11.77 8.01
C LEU A 130 3.26 -12.95 8.95
N SER A 131 2.05 -13.16 9.45
CA SER A 131 1.78 -14.14 10.51
C SER A 131 2.01 -15.59 10.05
N ARG A 132 2.13 -15.80 8.75
CA ARG A 132 2.32 -17.12 8.14
C ARG A 132 3.72 -17.27 7.51
N ARG A 133 4.79 -16.76 8.15
CA ARG A 133 6.19 -16.77 7.64
C ARG A 133 6.74 -18.13 7.17
N THR A 134 6.07 -19.25 7.47
CA THR A 134 6.40 -20.58 6.96
C THR A 134 5.75 -20.92 5.63
N ILE A 135 4.93 -20.01 5.09
CA ILE A 135 4.17 -20.21 3.86
C ILE A 135 4.61 -19.13 2.86
N PRO A 136 5.13 -19.53 1.70
CA PRO A 136 5.30 -18.64 0.56
C PRO A 136 4.02 -17.84 0.33
N THR A 137 4.11 -16.53 0.44
CA THR A 137 3.06 -15.62 -0.07
C THR A 137 3.67 -14.80 -1.18
N PRO A 138 3.83 -15.36 -2.37
CA PRO A 138 4.87 -14.87 -3.28
C PRO A 138 4.37 -13.71 -4.16
N LEU A 139 3.05 -13.58 -4.25
CA LEU A 139 2.35 -12.33 -4.61
C LEU A 139 2.76 -11.13 -3.75
N PHE A 140 3.22 -11.35 -2.52
CA PHE A 140 3.57 -10.28 -1.59
C PHE A 140 4.76 -9.47 -2.09
N ASP A 141 5.81 -10.11 -2.61
CA ASP A 141 7.01 -9.42 -3.09
C ASP A 141 6.68 -8.61 -4.36
N VAL A 142 5.92 -9.18 -5.30
CA VAL A 142 5.46 -8.43 -6.48
C VAL A 142 4.56 -7.26 -6.09
N GLY A 143 3.59 -7.47 -5.20
CA GLY A 143 2.73 -6.41 -4.68
C GLY A 143 3.51 -5.33 -3.94
N THR A 144 4.53 -5.70 -3.18
CA THR A 144 5.42 -4.78 -2.45
C THR A 144 6.27 -3.96 -3.42
N LEU A 145 6.83 -4.60 -4.46
CA LEU A 145 7.60 -3.91 -5.51
C LEU A 145 6.75 -2.87 -6.23
N LEU A 146 5.56 -3.27 -6.70
CA LEU A 146 4.64 -2.37 -7.39
C LEU A 146 4.18 -1.23 -6.48
N ASN A 147 3.80 -1.53 -5.23
CA ASN A 147 3.38 -0.54 -4.26
C ASN A 147 4.51 0.45 -3.93
N GLY A 148 5.72 -0.04 -3.69
CA GLY A 148 6.90 0.79 -3.46
C GLY A 148 7.16 1.73 -4.65
N GLY A 149 7.16 1.22 -5.87
CA GLY A 149 7.35 2.02 -7.08
C GLY A 149 6.28 3.12 -7.24
N VAL A 150 5.01 2.78 -7.04
CA VAL A 150 3.91 3.75 -7.10
C VAL A 150 3.97 4.76 -5.94
N HIS A 151 4.37 4.34 -4.74
CA HIS A 151 4.54 5.22 -3.58
C HIS A 151 5.68 6.23 -3.78
N VAL A 152 6.79 5.84 -4.43
CA VAL A 152 7.83 6.80 -4.83
C VAL A 152 7.22 7.93 -5.67
N LEU A 153 6.43 7.59 -6.69
CA LEU A 153 5.79 8.58 -7.56
C LEU A 153 4.74 9.42 -6.81
N MET A 154 3.96 8.81 -5.93
CA MET A 154 2.92 9.49 -5.15
C MET A 154 3.52 10.48 -4.15
N TYR A 155 4.51 10.09 -3.37
CA TYR A 155 5.15 10.99 -2.41
C TYR A 155 6.00 12.06 -3.08
N ALA A 156 6.62 11.77 -4.24
CA ALA A 156 7.23 12.80 -5.08
C ALA A 156 6.20 13.84 -5.52
N TYR A 157 5.00 13.43 -5.94
CA TYR A 157 3.91 14.34 -6.25
C TYR A 157 3.46 15.17 -5.05
N TYR A 158 3.45 14.60 -3.84
CA TYR A 158 3.11 15.35 -2.62
C TYR A 158 4.19 16.34 -2.17
N LEU A 159 5.44 16.15 -2.59
CA LEU A 159 6.52 17.13 -2.40
C LEU A 159 6.46 18.26 -3.43
N PHE A 160 6.18 17.93 -4.69
CA PHE A 160 6.24 18.87 -5.82
C PHE A 160 4.92 18.93 -6.60
N PRO A 161 3.78 19.27 -5.96
CA PRO A 161 2.46 19.13 -6.57
C PRO A 161 2.25 20.02 -7.79
N ASP A 162 2.86 21.21 -7.83
CA ASP A 162 2.73 22.15 -8.94
C ASP A 162 3.54 21.70 -10.16
N GLY A 163 4.78 21.24 -9.94
CA GLY A 163 5.64 20.70 -11.00
C GLY A 163 5.16 19.35 -11.56
N MET A 164 4.44 18.57 -10.76
CA MET A 164 3.95 17.23 -11.13
C MET A 164 2.45 17.19 -11.41
N ARG A 165 1.78 18.34 -11.52
CA ARG A 165 0.34 18.41 -11.80
C ARG A 165 -0.09 17.66 -13.08
N PRO A 166 0.64 17.72 -14.22
CA PRO A 166 0.29 16.98 -15.43
C PRO A 166 0.36 15.46 -15.25
N VAL A 167 1.25 14.98 -14.38
CA VAL A 167 1.47 13.54 -14.19
C VAL A 167 0.54 12.90 -13.17
N LYS A 168 -0.23 13.69 -12.42
CA LYS A 168 -1.18 13.21 -11.40
C LYS A 168 -2.11 12.11 -11.94
N ARG A 169 -2.65 12.28 -13.15
CA ARG A 169 -3.54 11.28 -13.77
C ARG A 169 -2.82 9.96 -14.01
N TYR A 170 -1.57 10.01 -14.47
CA TYR A 170 -0.75 8.82 -14.72
C TYR A 170 -0.37 8.12 -13.42
N ILE A 171 -0.18 8.84 -12.31
CA ILE A 171 0.03 8.24 -10.99
C ILE A 171 -1.22 7.44 -10.57
N THR A 172 -2.43 8.00 -10.75
CA THR A 172 -3.67 7.26 -10.47
C THR A 172 -3.85 6.06 -11.41
N LEU A 173 -3.48 6.17 -12.68
CA LEU A 173 -3.49 5.04 -13.62
C LEU A 173 -2.48 3.95 -13.19
N ALA A 174 -1.28 4.33 -12.77
CA ALA A 174 -0.30 3.39 -12.23
C ALA A 174 -0.83 2.67 -10.98
N GLN A 175 -1.54 3.40 -10.10
CA GLN A 175 -2.27 2.82 -8.97
C GLN A 175 -3.33 1.82 -9.44
N ILE A 176 -4.11 2.09 -10.49
CA ILE A 176 -5.10 1.13 -11.02
C ILE A 176 -4.39 -0.11 -11.57
N VAL A 177 -3.37 0.09 -12.41
CA VAL A 177 -2.62 -1.00 -13.07
C VAL A 177 -1.97 -1.93 -12.05
N GLN A 178 -1.37 -1.43 -10.96
CA GLN A 178 -0.80 -2.32 -9.93
C GLN A 178 -1.85 -3.25 -9.31
N HIS A 179 -3.09 -2.77 -9.06
CA HIS A 179 -4.13 -3.60 -8.46
C HIS A 179 -4.60 -4.67 -9.46
N VAL A 180 -4.74 -4.31 -10.74
CA VAL A 180 -5.06 -5.27 -11.80
C VAL A 180 -4.00 -6.36 -11.91
N ILE A 181 -2.72 -5.99 -11.93
CA ILE A 181 -1.61 -6.95 -11.99
C ILE A 181 -1.67 -7.91 -10.80
N VAL A 182 -1.80 -7.38 -9.57
CA VAL A 182 -1.85 -8.23 -8.37
C VAL A 182 -3.06 -9.16 -8.38
N ILE A 183 -4.24 -8.70 -8.80
CA ILE A 183 -5.43 -9.55 -8.92
C ILE A 183 -5.21 -10.68 -9.93
N VAL A 184 -4.72 -10.36 -11.14
CA VAL A 184 -4.46 -11.35 -12.19
C VAL A 184 -3.46 -12.41 -11.71
N LEU A 185 -2.36 -11.99 -11.09
CA LEU A 185 -1.38 -12.92 -10.54
C LEU A 185 -1.98 -13.76 -9.41
N THR A 186 -2.86 -13.19 -8.59
CA THR A 186 -3.52 -13.92 -7.49
C THR A 186 -4.47 -14.99 -8.03
N VAL A 187 -5.23 -14.68 -9.08
CA VAL A 187 -6.09 -15.66 -9.76
C VAL A 187 -5.25 -16.74 -10.44
N ALA A 188 -4.16 -16.37 -11.10
CA ALA A 188 -3.25 -17.33 -11.73
C ALA A 188 -2.64 -18.29 -10.70
N ALA A 189 -2.25 -17.79 -9.53
CA ALA A 189 -1.69 -18.59 -8.44
C ALA A 189 -2.64 -19.69 -7.96
N LEU A 190 -3.96 -19.44 -7.95
CA LEU A 190 -4.97 -20.44 -7.56
C LEU A 190 -5.03 -21.64 -8.52
N ALA A 191 -4.66 -21.45 -9.78
CA ALA A 191 -4.71 -22.47 -10.81
C ALA A 191 -3.36 -23.19 -11.03
N TRP A 192 -2.28 -22.70 -10.40
CA TRP A 192 -0.92 -23.15 -10.70
C TRP A 192 -0.44 -24.19 -9.68
N PRO A 193 -0.10 -25.43 -10.10
CA PRO A 193 0.44 -26.44 -9.19
C PRO A 193 1.71 -25.96 -8.50
N GLY A 194 1.81 -26.15 -7.18
CA GLY A 194 2.97 -25.76 -6.36
C GLY A 194 2.85 -24.41 -5.66
N CYS A 195 1.71 -23.72 -5.77
CA CYS A 195 1.43 -22.47 -5.07
C CYS A 195 0.60 -22.74 -3.79
N ASP A 196 1.27 -23.25 -2.76
CA ASP A 196 0.61 -23.85 -1.59
C ASP A 196 0.21 -22.85 -0.49
N ALA A 197 -0.07 -21.60 -0.85
CA ALA A 197 -0.57 -20.63 0.13
C ALA A 197 -1.99 -20.99 0.60
N PRO A 198 -2.34 -20.77 1.87
CA PRO A 198 -3.67 -21.05 2.39
C PRO A 198 -4.76 -20.32 1.61
N PRO A 199 -5.91 -20.96 1.34
CA PRO A 199 -7.03 -20.33 0.63
C PRO A 199 -7.48 -18.99 1.24
N SER A 200 -7.39 -18.85 2.57
CA SER A 200 -7.72 -17.61 3.25
C SER A 200 -6.85 -16.43 2.81
N VAL A 201 -5.58 -16.66 2.47
CA VAL A 201 -4.68 -15.59 2.02
C VAL A 201 -5.07 -15.14 0.62
N TYR A 202 -5.30 -16.07 -0.30
CA TYR A 202 -5.78 -15.74 -1.64
C TYR A 202 -7.13 -15.03 -1.60
N ALA A 203 -8.08 -15.52 -0.80
CA ALA A 203 -9.40 -14.92 -0.65
C ALA A 203 -9.33 -13.49 -0.08
N SER A 204 -8.56 -13.26 0.98
CA SER A 204 -8.38 -11.93 1.57
C SER A 204 -7.66 -10.97 0.61
N SER A 205 -6.64 -11.43 -0.11
CA SER A 205 -5.95 -10.63 -1.12
C SER A 205 -6.90 -10.25 -2.26
N LEU A 206 -7.62 -11.22 -2.85
CA LEU A 206 -8.58 -10.93 -3.91
C LEU A 206 -9.66 -9.95 -3.45
N ALA A 207 -10.22 -10.13 -2.26
CA ALA A 207 -11.24 -9.25 -1.72
C ALA A 207 -10.72 -7.80 -1.57
N LEU A 208 -9.55 -7.62 -0.94
CA LEU A 208 -9.01 -6.28 -0.68
C LEU A 208 -8.50 -5.59 -1.95
N TYR A 209 -7.71 -6.27 -2.79
CA TYR A 209 -7.22 -5.67 -4.03
C TYR A 209 -8.36 -5.34 -5.00
N SER A 210 -9.41 -6.17 -5.06
CA SER A 210 -10.62 -5.85 -5.85
C SER A 210 -11.37 -4.66 -5.27
N GLY A 211 -11.52 -4.58 -3.94
CA GLY A 211 -12.11 -3.42 -3.27
C GLY A 211 -11.35 -2.13 -3.56
N TYR A 212 -10.01 -2.17 -3.48
CA TYR A 212 -9.17 -1.03 -3.86
C TYR A 212 -9.35 -0.65 -5.33
N LEU A 213 -9.35 -1.63 -6.24
CA LEU A 213 -9.54 -1.39 -7.67
C LEU A 213 -10.87 -0.67 -7.94
N VAL A 214 -11.97 -1.15 -7.37
CA VAL A 214 -13.30 -0.52 -7.50
C VAL A 214 -13.27 0.92 -7.00
N LEU A 215 -12.68 1.18 -5.83
CA LEU A 215 -12.60 2.52 -5.26
C LEU A 215 -11.69 3.44 -6.08
N PHE A 216 -10.59 2.94 -6.64
CA PHE A 216 -9.71 3.70 -7.53
C PHE A 216 -10.37 4.02 -8.87
N LEU A 217 -11.10 3.07 -9.47
CA LEU A 217 -11.88 3.30 -10.69
C LEU A 217 -12.96 4.36 -10.47
N ARG A 218 -13.70 4.25 -9.36
CA ARG A 218 -14.69 5.26 -8.95
C ARG A 218 -14.05 6.64 -8.75
N PHE A 219 -12.91 6.70 -8.05
CA PHE A 219 -12.16 7.93 -7.85
C PHE A 219 -11.71 8.54 -9.19
N TYR A 220 -11.18 7.71 -10.09
CA TYR A 220 -10.70 8.15 -11.39
C TYR A 220 -11.83 8.73 -12.24
N HIS A 221 -12.95 8.01 -12.36
CA HIS A 221 -14.13 8.47 -13.11
C HIS A 221 -14.64 9.81 -12.56
N TYR A 222 -14.84 9.90 -11.25
CA TYR A 222 -15.32 11.14 -10.62
C TYR A 222 -14.36 12.32 -10.80
N ARG A 223 -13.04 12.07 -10.80
CA ARG A 223 -12.03 13.12 -10.78
C ARG A 223 -11.60 13.61 -12.17
N TYR A 224 -11.68 12.75 -13.18
CA TYR A 224 -11.09 13.00 -14.50
C TYR A 224 -12.09 12.91 -15.65
N ASP A 225 -13.12 12.09 -15.54
CA ASP A 225 -14.08 11.88 -16.63
C ASP A 225 -15.35 12.72 -16.39
N ALA A 226 -15.95 12.64 -15.21
CA ALA A 226 -17.12 13.46 -14.83
C ALA A 226 -16.83 14.97 -14.82
N LYS A 227 -15.54 15.37 -14.71
CA LYS A 227 -15.12 16.77 -14.72
C LYS A 227 -14.90 17.36 -16.13
N LYS A 228 -15.01 16.55 -17.18
CA LYS A 228 -14.94 16.98 -18.58
C LYS A 228 -16.32 17.30 -19.17
N GLU A 229 -17.39 16.88 -18.51
CA GLU A 229 -18.78 17.07 -18.96
C GLU A 229 -19.44 18.33 -18.33
N GLN A 230 -18.69 19.13 -17.58
CA GLN A 230 -19.07 20.46 -17.06
C GLN A 230 -18.12 21.51 -17.60
#